data_AF-V2XFS8-F1
#
_entry.id   AF-V2XFS8-F1
#
_cell.length_a   1.000
_cell.length_b   1.000
_cell.length_c   1.000
_cell.angle_alpha   90.00
_cell.angle_beta   90.00
_cell.angle_gamma   90.00
#
_symmetry.space_group_name_H-M   'P 1'
#
loop_
_entity.id
_entity.type
_entity.pdbx_description
1 polymer ?
#
loop_
_entity_poly.entity_id
_entity_poly.type
_entity_poly.pdbx_seq_one_letter_code
_entity_poly.pdbx_strand_id
1 'polypeptide(L)'
;MLDIDAKAYETFLKMGVPRSLAPCHGDPTGLYVALNTVDPETHTRTYAASAYFEPIATRSNLLVLTTAYVHRIMTENDGSGEIRATGVEFSYGGEPAVHVARTNREVIVSAGALKSPQILELSGIGRPDVLSKIGVPVKVALDGVGENVQEHQYIGVTYEVKAGASTETYDLLRDEKEAAKQLELYAKAEGIYMSGITNFVFMSLHDYTSKADAMYEAEKARVIEGIRNNKYPPGLAEQYEIQLERLRNKRTGPEMAVVPGFLSAPKPPEPGKQYLTIVAAVNHNFSRGTIHTASSDPLADPEMDPHYFEHDIDRQTFVALIQYIRRVTQTAPLSDFLGVELNPGPECDTDEKLAAWIPQGSGSTYHTAGSLSMLPREKNGVVDTSLKVYGTKNIRVVDLSIVPLHFAAHSQATVYAIAEQAADIIRGVSV
;
A
#
# COMPACT_ATOMS: atom_id res chain seq x y z
N MET A 1 18.63 -8.44 -14.38
CA MET A 1 17.68 -7.75 -15.28
C MET A 1 17.47 -8.64 -16.47
N LEU A 2 16.22 -8.97 -16.81
CA LEU A 2 15.94 -9.80 -17.99
C LEU A 2 16.10 -8.96 -19.27
N ASP A 3 16.27 -9.60 -20.43
CA ASP A 3 16.38 -8.88 -21.71
C ASP A 3 15.15 -8.00 -21.99
N ILE A 4 13.96 -8.50 -21.65
CA ILE A 4 12.70 -7.77 -21.77
C ILE A 4 12.65 -6.51 -20.88
N ASP A 5 13.27 -6.54 -19.69
CA ASP A 5 13.40 -5.37 -18.83
C ASP A 5 14.30 -4.32 -19.48
N ALA A 6 15.44 -4.72 -20.05
CA ALA A 6 16.36 -3.81 -20.71
C ALA A 6 15.69 -3.10 -21.91
N LYS A 7 14.90 -3.85 -22.69
CA LYS A 7 14.09 -3.32 -23.79
C LYS A 7 13.04 -2.33 -23.30
N ALA A 8 12.31 -2.65 -22.24
CA ALA A 8 11.33 -1.74 -21.67
C ALA A 8 11.98 -0.43 -21.17
N TYR A 9 13.12 -0.54 -20.47
CA TYR A 9 13.90 0.60 -20.01
C TYR A 9 14.34 1.49 -21.18
N GLU A 10 14.85 0.91 -22.26
CA GLU A 10 15.23 1.65 -23.47
C GLU A 10 14.03 2.35 -24.14
N THR A 11 12.87 1.68 -24.20
CA THR A 11 11.66 2.29 -24.75
C THR A 11 11.26 3.54 -23.97
N PHE A 12 11.27 3.50 -22.64
CA PHE A 12 10.96 4.69 -21.82
C PHE A 12 11.96 5.83 -22.07
N LEU A 13 13.26 5.54 -22.21
CA LEU A 13 14.25 6.56 -22.57
C LEU A 13 13.97 7.18 -23.94
N LYS A 14 13.61 6.38 -24.94
CA LYS A 14 13.23 6.87 -26.29
C LYS A 14 11.97 7.72 -26.27
N MET A 15 11.06 7.44 -25.34
CA MET A 15 9.87 8.25 -25.08
C MET A 15 10.18 9.58 -24.36
N GLY A 16 11.45 9.81 -24.00
CA GLY A 16 11.91 11.04 -23.35
C GLY A 16 11.73 11.03 -21.83
N VAL A 17 11.45 9.88 -21.21
CA VAL A 17 11.37 9.79 -19.75
C VAL A 17 12.77 9.98 -19.16
N PRO A 18 13.00 10.97 -18.28
CA PRO A 18 14.30 11.21 -17.69
C PRO A 18 14.66 10.10 -16.71
N ARG A 19 15.97 9.82 -16.56
CA ARG A 19 16.45 8.89 -15.54
C ARG A 19 16.34 9.52 -14.15
N SER A 20 15.90 8.75 -13.15
CA SER A 20 16.09 9.12 -11.76
C SER A 20 17.49 8.69 -11.30
N LEU A 21 18.32 9.66 -10.90
CA LEU A 21 19.71 9.38 -10.49
C LEU A 21 19.80 8.92 -9.03
N ALA A 22 18.83 9.29 -8.20
CA ALA A 22 18.80 8.99 -6.77
C ALA A 22 17.35 8.80 -6.29
N PRO A 23 16.65 7.76 -6.77
CA PRO A 23 15.22 7.57 -6.52
C PRO A 23 14.88 7.40 -5.03
N CYS A 24 15.87 7.05 -4.20
CA CYS A 24 15.72 6.88 -2.75
C CYS A 24 16.08 8.15 -1.93
N HIS A 25 16.38 9.30 -2.56
CA HIS A 25 16.74 10.55 -1.86
C HIS A 25 15.53 11.47 -1.61
N GLY A 26 14.32 10.90 -1.56
CA GLY A 26 13.08 11.64 -1.30
C GLY A 26 12.33 12.16 -2.53
N ASP A 27 12.89 11.99 -3.74
CA ASP A 27 12.20 12.27 -5.00
C ASP A 27 12.41 11.09 -5.98
N PRO A 28 11.39 10.24 -6.19
CA PRO A 28 11.50 9.08 -7.06
C PRO A 28 11.34 9.43 -8.55
N THR A 29 11.11 10.71 -8.91
CA THR A 29 10.76 11.14 -10.27
C THR A 29 11.75 10.62 -11.32
N GLY A 30 11.21 10.04 -12.39
CA GLY A 30 11.94 9.49 -13.52
C GLY A 30 11.96 7.97 -13.55
N LEU A 31 12.72 7.44 -14.51
CA LEU A 31 12.94 6.03 -14.76
C LEU A 31 14.16 5.53 -13.97
N TYR A 32 14.02 4.43 -13.25
CA TYR A 32 15.14 3.79 -12.55
C TYR A 32 15.00 2.28 -12.46
N VAL A 33 16.13 1.64 -12.11
CA VAL A 33 16.22 0.23 -11.80
C VAL A 33 16.16 0.10 -10.29
N ALA A 34 15.06 -0.44 -9.75
CA ALA A 34 14.87 -0.61 -8.33
C ALA A 34 15.68 -1.79 -7.78
N LEU A 35 16.03 -1.65 -6.50
CA LEU A 35 16.57 -2.73 -5.69
C LEU A 35 15.41 -3.61 -5.19
N ASN A 36 15.70 -4.89 -5.00
CA ASN A 36 14.77 -5.85 -4.41
C ASN A 36 15.21 -6.17 -2.97
N THR A 37 14.26 -6.56 -2.12
CA THR A 37 14.54 -6.89 -0.71
C THR A 37 15.07 -8.33 -0.60
N VAL A 38 16.31 -8.53 -1.05
CA VAL A 38 16.98 -9.82 -1.19
C VAL A 38 18.38 -9.72 -0.61
N ASP A 39 18.79 -10.75 0.11
CA ASP A 39 20.14 -10.91 0.62
C ASP A 39 21.10 -11.20 -0.56
N PRO A 40 22.16 -10.39 -0.78
CA PRO A 40 23.06 -10.57 -1.91
C PRO A 40 23.96 -11.81 -1.80
N GLU A 41 24.13 -12.38 -0.61
CA GLU A 41 24.95 -13.58 -0.37
C GLU A 41 24.12 -14.85 -0.45
N THR A 42 22.95 -14.87 0.20
CA THR A 42 22.09 -16.06 0.25
C THR A 42 21.05 -16.11 -0.86
N HIS A 43 20.82 -14.99 -1.54
CA HIS A 43 19.80 -14.81 -2.57
C HIS A 43 18.36 -15.05 -2.10
N THR A 44 18.14 -15.06 -0.78
CA THR A 44 16.83 -15.23 -0.17
C THR A 44 16.20 -13.88 0.16
N ARG A 45 14.88 -13.86 0.36
CA ARG A 45 14.16 -12.65 0.77
C ARG A 45 14.67 -12.17 2.13
N THR A 46 15.04 -10.90 2.23
CA THR A 46 15.18 -10.22 3.53
C THR A 46 13.83 -9.64 3.95
N TYR A 47 13.41 -9.89 5.18
CA TYR A 47 12.18 -9.38 5.77
C TYR A 47 12.35 -9.18 7.28
N ALA A 48 11.37 -8.56 7.93
CA ALA A 48 11.51 -8.08 9.31
C ALA A 48 11.96 -9.17 10.29
N ALA A 49 11.50 -10.42 10.16
CA ALA A 49 11.95 -11.49 11.05
C ALA A 49 13.42 -11.85 10.84
N SER A 50 13.84 -12.08 9.59
CA SER A 50 15.25 -12.37 9.24
C SER A 50 16.21 -11.24 9.64
N ALA A 51 15.77 -9.99 9.54
CA ALA A 51 16.62 -8.83 9.82
C ALA A 51 16.65 -8.42 11.30
N TYR A 52 15.49 -8.45 11.98
CA TYR A 52 15.34 -7.88 13.33
C TYR A 52 15.11 -8.91 14.43
N PHE A 53 14.57 -10.09 14.11
CA PHE A 53 14.26 -11.10 15.13
C PHE A 53 15.30 -12.21 15.19
N GLU A 54 15.54 -12.91 14.07
CA GLU A 54 16.42 -14.08 14.01
C GLU A 54 17.83 -13.83 14.59
N PRO A 55 18.50 -12.70 14.32
CA PRO A 55 19.84 -12.43 14.87
C PRO A 55 19.86 -12.27 16.39
N ILE A 56 18.70 -12.03 17.02
CA ILE A 56 18.56 -11.75 18.45
C ILE A 56 17.58 -12.70 19.14
N ALA A 57 17.15 -13.78 18.48
CA ALA A 57 16.14 -14.70 18.98
C ALA A 57 16.55 -15.42 20.28
N THR A 58 17.85 -15.48 20.59
CA THR A 58 18.38 -16.09 21.82
C THR A 58 18.36 -15.15 23.03
N ARG A 59 17.96 -13.87 22.86
CA ARG A 59 17.86 -12.93 23.97
C ARG A 59 16.75 -13.34 24.93
N SER A 60 17.10 -13.65 26.17
CA SER A 60 16.16 -14.13 27.20
C SER A 60 15.07 -13.11 27.58
N ASN A 61 15.25 -11.83 27.23
CA ASN A 61 14.29 -10.77 27.46
C ASN A 61 13.39 -10.47 26.24
N LEU A 62 13.48 -11.28 25.18
CA LEU A 62 12.61 -11.19 24.00
C LEU A 62 11.83 -12.50 23.85
N LEU A 63 10.51 -12.41 23.93
CA LEU A 63 9.62 -13.54 23.74
C LEU A 63 8.74 -13.27 22.52
N VAL A 64 8.73 -14.20 21.57
CA VAL A 64 7.85 -14.16 20.39
C VAL A 64 6.92 -15.36 20.47
N LEU A 65 5.62 -15.08 20.56
CA LEU A 65 4.58 -16.09 20.56
C LEU A 65 3.85 -16.03 19.21
N THR A 66 4.16 -16.98 18.33
CA THR A 66 3.46 -17.11 17.04
C THR A 66 2.09 -17.76 17.24
N THR A 67 1.20 -17.70 16.24
CA THR A 67 -0.15 -18.29 16.33
C THR A 67 -0.96 -17.79 17.53
N ALA A 68 -0.66 -16.58 18.01
CA ALA A 68 -1.37 -15.88 19.06
C ALA A 68 -2.15 -14.72 18.43
N TYR A 69 -3.48 -14.78 18.47
CA TYR A 69 -4.34 -13.75 17.88
C TYR A 69 -4.86 -12.83 18.99
N VAL A 70 -4.44 -11.56 18.96
CA VAL A 70 -4.85 -10.56 19.95
C VAL A 70 -6.32 -10.20 19.75
N HIS A 71 -7.11 -10.27 20.82
CA HIS A 71 -8.53 -9.93 20.82
C HIS A 71 -8.73 -8.45 21.13
N ARG A 72 -8.10 -7.97 22.21
CA ARG A 72 -8.23 -6.59 22.69
C ARG A 72 -7.17 -6.24 23.74
N ILE A 73 -7.07 -4.96 24.03
CA ILE A 73 -6.26 -4.39 25.10
C ILE A 73 -7.12 -4.29 26.37
N MET A 74 -6.60 -4.85 27.46
CA MET A 74 -7.18 -4.69 28.79
C MET A 74 -6.77 -3.32 29.35
N THR A 75 -7.74 -2.57 29.86
CA THR A 75 -7.51 -1.21 30.36
C THR A 75 -8.20 -0.93 31.67
N GLU A 76 -7.62 -0.04 32.46
CA GLU A 76 -8.17 0.52 33.69
C GLU A 76 -8.27 2.04 33.60
N ASN A 77 -9.15 2.64 34.42
CA ASN A 77 -9.29 4.08 34.56
C ASN A 77 -9.17 4.43 36.04
N ASP A 78 -8.19 5.27 36.38
CA ASP A 78 -7.92 5.72 37.75
C ASP A 78 -8.61 7.04 38.10
N GLY A 79 -9.52 7.50 37.24
CA GLY A 79 -10.22 8.78 37.38
C GLY A 79 -9.46 9.98 36.82
N SER A 80 -8.27 9.80 36.23
CA SER A 80 -7.48 10.92 35.68
C SER A 80 -7.99 11.45 34.33
N GLY A 81 -9.05 10.85 33.76
CA GLY A 81 -9.55 11.18 32.43
C GLY A 81 -8.84 10.48 31.26
N GLU A 82 -7.81 9.67 31.53
CA GLU A 82 -7.14 8.80 30.55
C GLU A 82 -7.17 7.35 31.02
N ILE A 83 -7.28 6.40 30.09
CA ILE A 83 -7.19 4.98 30.41
C ILE A 83 -5.76 4.47 30.31
N ARG A 84 -5.43 3.45 31.12
CA ARG A 84 -4.13 2.78 31.13
C ARG A 84 -4.28 1.34 30.69
N ALA A 85 -3.48 0.88 29.74
CA ALA A 85 -3.36 -0.53 29.40
C ALA A 85 -2.65 -1.32 30.50
N THR A 86 -3.23 -2.45 30.87
CA THR A 86 -2.74 -3.38 31.89
C THR A 86 -2.35 -4.74 31.31
N GLY A 87 -2.71 -5.01 30.07
CA GLY A 87 -2.37 -6.24 29.36
C GLY A 87 -3.09 -6.38 28.03
N VAL A 88 -2.91 -7.53 27.40
CA VAL A 88 -3.63 -7.94 26.18
C VAL A 88 -4.29 -9.29 26.38
N GLU A 89 -5.51 -9.43 25.87
CA GLU A 89 -6.21 -10.72 25.75
C GLU A 89 -5.98 -11.30 24.37
N PHE A 90 -5.73 -12.61 24.28
CA PHE A 90 -5.46 -13.30 23.02
C PHE A 90 -5.85 -14.79 23.09
N SER A 91 -6.14 -15.38 21.93
CA SER A 91 -6.20 -16.84 21.77
C SER A 91 -4.88 -17.37 21.20
N TYR A 92 -4.56 -18.63 21.45
CA TYR A 92 -3.28 -19.23 21.05
C TYR A 92 -3.46 -20.64 20.49
N GLY A 93 -2.72 -20.97 19.43
CA GLY A 93 -2.65 -22.33 18.89
C GLY A 93 -3.94 -22.85 18.26
N GLY A 94 -4.89 -21.97 17.91
CA GLY A 94 -6.21 -22.35 17.41
C GLY A 94 -7.17 -22.86 18.50
N GLU A 95 -6.76 -22.81 19.77
CA GLU A 95 -7.59 -23.22 20.90
C GLU A 95 -8.59 -22.12 21.28
N PRO A 96 -9.79 -22.48 21.79
CA PRO A 96 -10.80 -21.51 22.21
C PRO A 96 -10.44 -20.79 23.51
N ALA A 97 -9.41 -21.24 24.22
CA ALA A 97 -8.99 -20.65 25.48
C ALA A 97 -8.44 -19.23 25.28
N VAL A 98 -8.88 -18.30 26.14
CA VAL A 98 -8.38 -16.92 26.18
C VAL A 98 -7.27 -16.82 27.22
N HIS A 99 -6.16 -16.21 26.81
CA HIS A 99 -4.99 -15.96 27.62
C HIS A 99 -4.81 -14.45 27.86
N VAL A 100 -4.08 -14.10 28.92
CA VAL A 100 -3.76 -12.72 29.26
C VAL A 100 -2.25 -12.57 29.44
N ALA A 101 -1.66 -11.64 28.69
CA ALA A 101 -0.30 -11.14 28.94
C ALA A 101 -0.38 -9.77 29.61
N ARG A 102 0.09 -9.65 30.86
CA ARG A 102 0.05 -8.40 31.62
C ARG A 102 1.27 -7.52 31.34
N THR A 103 1.10 -6.21 31.44
CA THR A 103 2.18 -5.23 31.30
C THR A 103 2.12 -4.18 32.41
N ASN A 104 3.29 -3.76 32.89
CA ASN A 104 3.44 -2.61 33.78
C ASN A 104 3.96 -1.37 33.05
N ARG A 105 4.22 -1.47 31.74
CA ARG A 105 4.81 -0.39 30.93
C ARG A 105 3.85 0.07 29.86
N GLU A 106 4.02 -0.41 28.63
CA GLU A 106 3.26 0.02 27.46
C GLU A 106 2.69 -1.19 26.70
N VAL A 107 1.69 -0.93 25.87
CA VAL A 107 1.21 -1.81 24.80
C VAL A 107 1.47 -1.10 23.47
N ILE A 108 2.13 -1.79 22.55
CA ILE A 108 2.41 -1.29 21.20
C ILE A 108 1.57 -2.10 20.20
N VAL A 109 0.72 -1.41 19.45
CA VAL A 109 -0.13 -2.01 18.41
C VAL A 109 0.57 -1.89 17.06
N SER A 110 0.85 -3.03 16.43
CA SER A 110 1.54 -3.13 15.14
C SER A 110 0.88 -4.19 14.25
N ALA A 111 -0.45 -4.25 14.25
CA ALA A 111 -1.23 -5.23 13.50
C ALA A 111 -1.51 -4.80 12.04
N GLY A 112 -0.95 -3.67 11.61
CA GLY A 112 -1.13 -3.11 10.27
C GLY A 112 -2.43 -2.31 10.15
N ALA A 113 -2.56 -1.55 9.06
CA ALA A 113 -3.67 -0.64 8.85
C ALA A 113 -5.06 -1.29 8.82
N LEU A 114 -5.12 -2.60 8.55
CA LEU A 114 -6.38 -3.34 8.54
C LEU A 114 -6.84 -3.76 9.95
N LYS A 115 -5.93 -4.21 10.80
CA LYS A 115 -6.28 -4.87 12.07
C LYS A 115 -5.99 -4.03 13.32
N SER A 116 -5.07 -3.07 13.24
CA SER A 116 -4.84 -2.13 14.34
C SER A 116 -6.09 -1.32 14.74
N PRO A 117 -6.92 -0.77 13.81
CA PRO A 117 -8.17 -0.12 14.19
C PRO A 117 -9.15 -1.07 14.87
N GLN A 118 -9.27 -2.31 14.38
CA GLN A 118 -10.10 -3.35 14.99
C GLN A 118 -9.70 -3.63 16.44
N ILE A 119 -8.39 -3.75 16.72
CA ILE A 119 -7.90 -3.96 18.08
C ILE A 119 -8.30 -2.79 18.99
N LEU A 120 -8.19 -1.54 18.52
CA LEU A 120 -8.61 -0.38 19.33
C LEU A 120 -10.12 -0.37 19.56
N GLU A 121 -10.91 -0.63 18.53
CA GLU A 121 -12.37 -0.64 18.64
C GLU A 121 -12.86 -1.73 19.60
N LEU A 122 -12.37 -2.96 19.47
CA LEU A 122 -12.66 -4.06 20.42
C LEU A 122 -12.17 -3.77 21.84
N SER A 123 -11.22 -2.84 21.99
CA SER A 123 -10.74 -2.36 23.30
C SER A 123 -11.61 -1.26 23.91
N GLY A 124 -12.61 -0.76 23.17
CA GLY A 124 -13.48 0.36 23.55
C GLY A 124 -12.91 1.73 23.21
N ILE A 125 -11.97 1.82 22.24
CA ILE A 125 -11.34 3.06 21.79
C ILE A 125 -11.72 3.28 20.33
N GLY A 126 -12.58 4.25 20.07
CA GLY A 126 -13.02 4.54 18.71
C GLY A 126 -14.33 5.32 18.65
N ARG A 127 -14.99 5.27 17.50
CA ARG A 127 -16.26 5.94 17.23
C ARG A 127 -17.41 5.38 18.07
N PRO A 128 -18.12 6.21 18.87
CA PRO A 128 -19.20 5.71 19.73
C PRO A 128 -20.31 4.95 19.00
N ASP A 129 -20.64 5.35 17.76
CA ASP A 129 -21.67 4.69 16.96
C ASP A 129 -21.21 3.32 16.43
N VAL A 130 -19.95 3.17 16.05
CA VAL A 130 -19.36 1.87 15.66
C VAL A 130 -19.32 0.93 16.86
N LEU A 131 -18.80 1.40 18.00
CA LEU A 131 -18.68 0.60 19.22
C LEU A 131 -20.04 0.12 19.74
N SER A 132 -21.06 0.99 19.69
CA SER A 132 -22.43 0.65 20.07
C SER A 132 -23.02 -0.46 19.19
N LYS A 133 -22.80 -0.41 17.86
CA LYS A 133 -23.30 -1.43 16.92
C LYS A 133 -22.77 -2.84 17.20
N ILE A 134 -21.52 -2.95 17.67
CA ILE A 134 -20.89 -4.24 18.00
C ILE A 134 -21.02 -4.63 19.48
N GLY A 135 -21.70 -3.81 20.30
CA GLY A 135 -21.91 -4.08 21.72
C GLY A 135 -20.69 -3.84 22.62
N VAL A 136 -19.71 -3.05 22.16
CA VAL A 136 -18.52 -2.71 22.93
C VAL A 136 -18.71 -1.39 23.68
N PRO A 137 -18.50 -1.32 25.01
CA PRO A 137 -18.60 -0.07 25.75
C PRO A 137 -17.52 0.94 25.34
N VAL A 138 -17.94 2.20 25.15
CA VAL A 138 -17.03 3.31 24.84
C VAL A 138 -16.20 3.64 26.09
N LYS A 139 -14.88 3.49 25.99
CA LYS A 139 -13.91 3.95 27.01
C LYS A 139 -13.24 5.25 26.60
N VAL A 140 -12.92 5.38 25.31
CA VAL A 140 -12.39 6.61 24.70
C VAL A 140 -13.13 6.85 23.40
N ALA A 141 -13.88 7.95 23.32
CA ALA A 141 -14.47 8.42 22.08
C ALA A 141 -13.36 9.05 21.22
N LEU A 142 -13.09 8.44 20.07
CA LEU A 142 -12.04 8.84 19.16
C LEU A 142 -12.50 8.61 17.72
N ASP A 143 -13.07 9.64 17.12
CA ASP A 143 -13.81 9.53 15.87
C ASP A 143 -12.93 9.22 14.65
N GLY A 144 -11.60 9.41 14.77
CA GLY A 144 -10.65 9.10 13.70
C GLY A 144 -10.25 7.62 13.60
N VAL A 145 -10.62 6.77 14.56
CA VAL A 145 -10.28 5.33 14.51
C VAL A 145 -11.05 4.67 13.37
N GLY A 146 -10.31 4.06 12.44
CA GLY A 146 -10.89 3.40 11.27
C GLY A 146 -11.16 4.33 10.08
N GLU A 147 -10.95 5.64 10.23
CA GLU A 147 -11.21 6.64 9.20
C GLU A 147 -9.96 6.96 8.35
N ASN A 148 -10.14 7.79 7.31
CA ASN A 148 -9.05 8.32 6.47
C ASN A 148 -8.19 7.22 5.79
N VAL A 149 -8.80 6.06 5.53
CA VAL A 149 -8.11 4.93 4.91
C VAL A 149 -7.70 5.31 3.49
N GLN A 150 -6.43 5.07 3.19
CA GLN A 150 -5.82 5.36 1.90
C GLN A 150 -5.16 4.10 1.37
N GLU A 151 -5.16 3.95 0.05
CA GLU A 151 -4.54 2.83 -0.63
C GLU A 151 -3.90 3.31 -1.92
N HIS A 152 -2.80 2.67 -2.28
CA HIS A 152 -2.28 2.69 -3.63
C HIS A 152 -3.04 1.68 -4.48
N GLN A 153 -3.76 2.16 -5.48
CA GLN A 153 -4.48 1.31 -6.41
C GLN A 153 -3.59 1.00 -7.61
N TYR A 154 -3.69 -0.19 -8.18
CA TYR A 154 -3.03 -0.52 -9.44
C TYR A 154 -3.98 -1.05 -10.50
N ILE A 155 -3.52 -1.00 -11.74
CA ILE A 155 -4.11 -1.66 -12.89
C ILE A 155 -3.01 -2.25 -13.77
N GLY A 156 -3.22 -3.45 -14.32
CA GLY A 156 -2.27 -4.09 -15.21
C GLY A 156 -2.67 -3.95 -16.67
N VAL A 157 -1.83 -3.32 -17.50
CA VAL A 157 -1.98 -3.34 -18.97
C VAL A 157 -1.09 -4.44 -19.52
N THR A 158 -1.70 -5.48 -20.07
CA THR A 158 -1.00 -6.73 -20.40
C THR A 158 -1.03 -7.03 -21.89
N TYR A 159 0.12 -7.36 -22.44
CA TYR A 159 0.31 -7.74 -23.84
C TYR A 159 0.84 -9.16 -23.93
N GLU A 160 0.39 -9.90 -24.92
CA GLU A 160 1.05 -11.14 -25.34
C GLU A 160 2.46 -10.83 -25.87
N VAL A 161 3.43 -11.69 -25.57
CA VAL A 161 4.74 -11.68 -26.21
C VAL A 161 4.64 -12.52 -27.49
N LYS A 162 5.16 -12.00 -28.62
CA LYS A 162 5.12 -12.70 -29.92
C LYS A 162 5.86 -14.04 -29.81
N ALA A 163 5.27 -15.09 -30.40
CA ALA A 163 5.89 -16.40 -30.48
C ALA A 163 7.29 -16.31 -31.14
N GLY A 164 8.28 -16.95 -30.53
CA GLY A 164 9.67 -16.93 -31.01
C GLY A 164 10.47 -15.68 -30.63
N ALA A 165 9.90 -14.76 -29.83
CA ALA A 165 10.71 -13.72 -29.18
C ALA A 165 11.80 -14.37 -28.31
N SER A 166 13.01 -13.82 -28.33
CA SER A 166 14.17 -14.37 -27.62
C SER A 166 14.15 -14.05 -26.12
N THR A 167 12.98 -14.01 -25.48
CA THR A 167 12.84 -13.52 -24.11
C THR A 167 11.95 -14.43 -23.27
N GLU A 168 12.37 -14.66 -22.03
CA GLU A 168 11.64 -15.46 -21.06
C GLU A 168 10.91 -14.54 -20.07
N THR A 169 9.73 -14.97 -19.65
CA THR A 169 8.86 -14.25 -18.70
C THR A 169 8.51 -15.18 -17.54
N TYR A 170 8.05 -14.62 -16.42
CA TYR A 170 7.55 -15.36 -15.25
C TYR A 170 6.48 -16.38 -15.61
N ASP A 171 5.81 -16.23 -16.74
CA ASP A 171 4.80 -17.16 -17.23
C ASP A 171 5.35 -18.57 -17.48
N LEU A 172 6.66 -18.72 -17.71
CA LEU A 172 7.29 -20.04 -17.83
C LEU A 172 7.15 -20.87 -16.55
N LEU A 173 7.05 -20.22 -15.39
CA LEU A 173 6.88 -20.87 -14.09
C LEU A 173 5.49 -21.52 -13.90
N ARG A 174 4.56 -21.30 -14.84
CA ARG A 174 3.27 -22.03 -14.85
C ARG A 174 3.41 -23.48 -15.28
N ASP A 175 4.48 -23.81 -16.00
CA ASP A 175 4.81 -25.21 -16.31
C ASP A 175 5.65 -25.79 -15.17
N GLU A 176 5.17 -26.88 -14.57
CA GLU A 176 5.82 -27.49 -13.41
C GLU A 176 7.24 -28.00 -13.70
N LYS A 177 7.53 -28.42 -14.94
CA LYS A 177 8.86 -28.91 -15.32
C LYS A 177 9.83 -27.76 -15.48
N GLU A 178 9.40 -26.68 -16.12
CA GLU A 178 10.21 -25.46 -16.18
C GLU A 178 10.41 -24.85 -14.79
N ALA A 179 9.39 -24.81 -13.94
CA ALA A 179 9.53 -24.36 -12.55
C ALA A 179 10.56 -25.20 -11.77
N ALA A 180 10.53 -26.53 -11.89
CA ALA A 180 11.51 -27.41 -11.27
C ALA A 180 12.94 -27.15 -11.78
N LYS A 181 13.11 -26.96 -13.09
CA LYS A 181 14.40 -26.59 -13.69
C LYS A 181 14.90 -25.23 -13.20
N GLN A 182 14.03 -24.24 -13.05
CA GLN A 182 14.40 -22.94 -12.50
C GLN A 182 14.79 -23.02 -11.03
N LEU A 183 14.20 -23.92 -10.23
CA LEU A 183 14.63 -24.18 -8.86
C LEU A 183 16.06 -24.74 -8.80
N GLU A 184 16.42 -25.63 -9.74
CA GLU A 184 17.81 -26.14 -9.84
C GLU A 184 18.80 -25.04 -10.24
N LEU A 185 18.39 -24.08 -11.07
CA LEU A 185 19.19 -22.90 -11.43
C LEU A 185 19.33 -21.93 -10.24
N TYR A 186 18.25 -21.73 -9.48
CA TYR A 186 18.26 -20.86 -8.31
C TYR A 186 19.28 -21.32 -7.26
N ALA A 187 19.43 -22.64 -7.07
CA ALA A 187 20.45 -23.22 -6.19
C ALA A 187 21.91 -22.90 -6.63
N LYS A 188 22.09 -22.42 -7.86
CA LYS A 188 23.37 -21.96 -8.45
C LYS A 188 23.43 -20.45 -8.60
N ALA A 189 22.50 -19.70 -7.99
CA ALA A 189 22.34 -18.26 -8.17
C ALA A 189 22.04 -17.83 -9.63
N GLU A 190 21.34 -18.69 -10.37
CA GLU A 190 20.96 -18.49 -11.77
C GLU A 190 19.44 -18.60 -11.96
N GLY A 191 18.95 -18.28 -13.16
CA GLY A 191 17.56 -18.50 -13.54
C GLY A 191 16.59 -17.43 -13.05
N ILE A 192 15.31 -17.63 -13.35
CA ILE A 192 14.28 -16.59 -13.24
C ILE A 192 13.90 -16.26 -11.78
N TYR A 193 14.10 -17.19 -10.84
CA TYR A 193 13.91 -16.91 -9.41
C TYR A 193 14.92 -15.91 -8.83
N MET A 194 16.02 -15.64 -9.54
CA MET A 194 16.98 -14.57 -9.20
C MET A 194 16.55 -13.19 -9.68
N SER A 195 15.45 -13.10 -10.44
CA SER A 195 14.94 -11.85 -10.98
C SER A 195 13.80 -11.29 -10.14
N GLY A 196 13.55 -9.99 -10.27
CA GLY A 196 12.48 -9.28 -9.60
C GLY A 196 11.95 -8.17 -10.49
N ILE A 197 10.92 -7.48 -10.03
CA ILE A 197 10.42 -6.27 -10.71
C ILE A 197 11.51 -5.21 -10.52
N THR A 198 12.04 -4.69 -11.62
CA THR A 198 13.20 -3.79 -11.57
C THR A 198 12.96 -2.45 -12.24
N ASN A 199 12.16 -2.37 -13.29
CA ASN A 199 11.92 -1.08 -13.96
C ASN A 199 10.75 -0.34 -13.32
N PHE A 200 11.05 0.85 -12.79
CA PHE A 200 10.07 1.74 -12.22
C PHE A 200 10.15 3.12 -12.87
N VAL A 201 8.99 3.72 -13.12
CA VAL A 201 8.84 5.08 -13.62
C VAL A 201 7.89 5.83 -12.72
N PHE A 202 8.34 6.95 -12.17
CA PHE A 202 7.49 7.87 -11.44
C PHE A 202 7.41 9.18 -12.21
N MET A 203 6.20 9.69 -12.43
CA MET A 203 6.00 10.92 -13.21
C MET A 203 4.79 11.72 -12.73
N SER A 204 4.74 12.99 -13.10
CA SER A 204 3.59 13.84 -12.81
C SER A 204 2.44 13.56 -13.77
N LEU A 205 1.20 13.90 -13.37
CA LEU A 205 0.02 13.80 -14.23
C LEU A 205 0.21 14.52 -15.58
N HIS A 206 0.89 15.67 -15.57
CA HIS A 206 1.18 16.48 -16.75
C HIS A 206 2.15 15.83 -17.74
N ASP A 207 2.95 14.86 -17.31
CA ASP A 207 3.94 14.22 -18.18
C ASP A 207 3.30 13.17 -19.11
N TYR A 208 2.10 12.67 -18.79
CA TYR A 208 1.45 11.62 -19.59
C TYR A 208 0.06 11.96 -20.15
N THR A 209 -0.55 13.09 -19.76
CA THR A 209 -1.81 13.56 -20.35
C THR A 209 -1.89 15.08 -20.50
N SER A 210 -2.45 15.53 -21.62
CA SER A 210 -2.79 16.93 -21.85
C SER A 210 -4.04 17.39 -21.08
N LYS A 211 -4.77 16.45 -20.46
CA LYS A 211 -6.00 16.74 -19.69
C LYS A 211 -5.71 17.13 -18.23
N ALA A 212 -4.45 17.11 -17.79
CA ALA A 212 -4.06 17.30 -16.40
C ALA A 212 -4.63 18.57 -15.75
N ASP A 213 -4.59 19.71 -16.45
CA ASP A 213 -5.11 20.98 -15.90
C ASP A 213 -6.64 20.98 -15.76
N ALA A 214 -7.35 20.34 -16.69
CA ALA A 214 -8.80 20.21 -16.62
C ALA A 214 -9.22 19.27 -15.48
N MET A 215 -8.49 18.16 -15.29
CA MET A 215 -8.67 17.24 -14.17
C MET A 215 -8.47 17.95 -12.82
N TYR A 216 -7.39 18.74 -12.72
CA TYR A 216 -7.09 19.54 -11.53
C TYR A 216 -8.18 20.56 -11.20
N GLU A 217 -8.65 21.35 -12.17
CA GLU A 217 -9.68 22.36 -11.89
C GLU A 217 -11.03 21.72 -11.51
N ALA A 218 -11.38 20.56 -12.10
CA ALA A 218 -12.58 19.82 -11.72
C ALA A 218 -12.50 19.30 -10.27
N GLU A 219 -11.38 18.67 -9.90
CA GLU A 219 -11.17 18.15 -8.55
C GLU A 219 -11.11 19.28 -7.51
N LYS A 220 -10.40 20.36 -7.82
CA LYS A 220 -10.33 21.56 -6.99
C LYS A 220 -11.72 22.15 -6.72
N ALA A 221 -12.57 22.26 -7.74
CA ALA A 221 -13.93 22.75 -7.57
C ALA A 221 -14.73 21.88 -6.60
N ARG A 222 -14.67 20.55 -6.78
CA ARG A 222 -15.31 19.56 -5.90
C ARG A 222 -14.82 19.66 -4.46
N VAL A 223 -13.50 19.72 -4.25
CA VAL A 223 -12.89 19.84 -2.91
C VAL A 223 -13.32 21.15 -2.24
N ILE A 224 -13.21 22.29 -2.92
CA ILE A 224 -13.58 23.60 -2.37
C ILE A 224 -15.07 23.63 -1.99
N GLU A 225 -15.95 23.07 -2.83
CA GLU A 225 -17.37 22.95 -2.51
C GLU A 225 -17.59 22.08 -1.26
N GLY A 226 -16.93 20.92 -1.18
CA GLY A 226 -17.00 20.04 -0.01
C GLY A 226 -16.53 20.72 1.28
N ILE A 227 -15.44 21.49 1.22
CA ILE A 227 -14.94 22.29 2.35
C ILE A 227 -15.96 23.34 2.76
N ARG A 228 -16.50 24.13 1.80
CA ARG A 228 -17.53 25.16 2.08
C ARG A 228 -18.79 24.59 2.73
N ASN A 229 -19.15 23.36 2.37
CA ASN A 229 -20.32 22.66 2.89
C ASN A 229 -20.04 21.85 4.16
N ASN A 230 -18.83 21.95 4.74
CA ASN A 230 -18.39 21.16 5.91
C ASN A 230 -18.54 19.63 5.70
N LYS A 231 -18.33 19.15 4.47
CA LYS A 231 -18.38 17.70 4.14
C LYS A 231 -17.24 16.92 4.82
N TYR A 232 -16.09 17.56 5.00
CA TYR A 232 -14.87 16.89 5.45
C TYR A 232 -14.48 17.28 6.88
N PRO A 233 -13.94 16.36 7.68
CA PRO A 233 -13.28 16.74 8.94
C PRO A 233 -12.08 17.66 8.64
N PRO A 234 -11.69 18.55 9.57
CA PRO A 234 -10.66 19.55 9.33
C PRO A 234 -9.33 18.97 8.82
N GLY A 235 -8.88 17.84 9.37
CA GLY A 235 -7.65 17.19 8.93
C GLY A 235 -7.70 16.65 7.50
N LEU A 236 -8.88 16.23 7.03
CA LEU A 236 -9.05 15.77 5.64
C LEU A 236 -9.10 16.96 4.66
N ALA A 237 -9.74 18.07 5.05
CA ALA A 237 -9.74 19.29 4.24
C ALA A 237 -8.31 19.77 3.96
N GLU A 238 -7.46 19.83 4.98
CA GLU A 238 -6.04 20.20 4.84
C GLU A 238 -5.25 19.21 3.96
N GLN A 239 -5.52 17.91 4.08
CA GLN A 239 -4.91 16.91 3.20
C GLN A 239 -5.29 17.12 1.73
N TYR A 240 -6.55 17.47 1.44
CA TYR A 240 -6.96 17.77 0.08
C TYR A 240 -6.30 19.03 -0.47
N GLU A 241 -6.12 20.06 0.34
CA GLU A 241 -5.35 21.24 -0.06
C GLU A 241 -3.91 20.88 -0.44
N ILE A 242 -3.23 20.04 0.36
CA ILE A 242 -1.88 19.54 0.07
C ILE A 242 -1.86 18.74 -1.24
N GLN A 243 -2.84 17.84 -1.46
CA GLN A 243 -2.90 17.05 -2.69
C GLN A 243 -3.14 17.91 -3.93
N LEU A 244 -4.03 18.90 -3.84
CA LEU A 244 -4.25 19.89 -4.91
C LEU A 244 -2.98 20.69 -5.19
N GLU A 245 -2.25 21.11 -4.16
CA GLU A 245 -0.97 21.79 -4.32
C GLU A 245 0.05 20.90 -5.05
N ARG A 246 0.12 19.60 -4.70
CA ARG A 246 1.01 18.64 -5.38
C ARG A 246 0.68 18.53 -6.87
N LEU A 247 -0.60 18.38 -7.23
CA LEU A 247 -1.04 18.32 -8.63
C LEU A 247 -0.70 19.61 -9.37
N ARG A 248 -1.02 20.77 -8.79
CA ARG A 248 -0.73 22.08 -9.37
C ARG A 248 0.77 22.28 -9.63
N ASN A 249 1.60 21.84 -8.69
CA ASN A 249 3.05 21.94 -8.73
C ASN A 249 3.71 20.80 -9.53
N LYS A 250 2.94 20.00 -10.27
CA LYS A 250 3.43 18.91 -11.12
C LYS A 250 4.34 17.94 -10.37
N ARG A 251 4.01 17.69 -9.10
CA ARG A 251 4.76 16.71 -8.30
C ARG A 251 4.46 15.31 -8.82
N THR A 252 5.45 14.44 -8.69
CA THR A 252 5.29 13.04 -9.04
C THR A 252 4.20 12.39 -8.20
N GLY A 253 3.44 11.50 -8.83
CA GLY A 253 2.35 10.80 -8.19
C GLY A 253 2.34 9.36 -8.65
N PRO A 254 1.79 9.03 -9.83
CA PRO A 254 1.69 7.64 -10.24
C PRO A 254 3.01 7.00 -10.65
N GLU A 255 3.01 5.70 -10.44
CA GLU A 255 4.09 4.76 -10.72
C GLU A 255 3.71 3.89 -11.92
N MET A 256 4.68 3.55 -12.74
CA MET A 256 4.60 2.41 -13.65
C MET A 256 5.71 1.42 -13.33
N ALA A 257 5.35 0.14 -13.28
CA ALA A 257 6.28 -0.96 -13.06
C ALA A 257 6.18 -1.95 -14.23
N VAL A 258 7.33 -2.35 -14.77
CA VAL A 258 7.38 -3.37 -15.81
C VAL A 258 7.48 -4.74 -15.15
N VAL A 259 6.52 -5.60 -15.46
CA VAL A 259 6.45 -6.98 -15.01
C VAL A 259 6.67 -7.88 -16.23
N PRO A 260 7.83 -8.57 -16.30
CA PRO A 260 8.10 -9.65 -17.25
C PRO A 260 7.21 -10.88 -17.05
N GLY A 261 5.90 -10.71 -17.14
CA GLY A 261 4.92 -11.78 -16.99
C GLY A 261 3.51 -11.22 -16.92
N PHE A 262 2.51 -12.09 -16.84
CA PHE A 262 1.12 -11.67 -16.66
C PHE A 262 0.84 -11.24 -15.21
N LEU A 263 0.33 -10.02 -15.05
CA LEU A 263 -0.21 -9.49 -13.78
C LEU A 263 -1.40 -8.54 -14.05
N SER A 264 -2.53 -9.10 -14.48
CA SER A 264 -3.75 -8.31 -14.68
C SER A 264 -5.02 -9.13 -14.48
N ALA A 265 -6.16 -8.45 -14.53
CA ALA A 265 -7.50 -9.01 -14.50
C ALA A 265 -8.37 -8.26 -15.51
N PRO A 266 -9.55 -8.77 -15.92
CA PRO A 266 -10.14 -10.05 -15.52
C PRO A 266 -9.82 -11.21 -16.46
N LYS A 267 -9.34 -10.96 -17.70
CA LYS A 267 -9.03 -12.07 -18.63
C LYS A 267 -7.77 -12.81 -18.15
N PRO A 268 -7.83 -14.13 -17.92
CA PRO A 268 -6.68 -14.90 -17.44
C PRO A 268 -5.63 -15.12 -18.55
N PRO A 269 -4.39 -15.50 -18.19
CA PRO A 269 -3.40 -15.89 -19.18
C PRO A 269 -3.76 -17.24 -19.80
N GLU A 270 -3.42 -17.42 -21.08
CA GLU A 270 -3.60 -18.68 -21.79
C GLU A 270 -2.38 -19.60 -21.59
N PRO A 271 -2.59 -20.93 -21.42
CA PRO A 271 -1.50 -21.89 -21.34
C PRO A 271 -0.55 -21.82 -22.54
N GLY A 272 0.75 -21.83 -22.27
CA GLY A 272 1.81 -21.79 -23.30
C GLY A 272 2.07 -20.41 -23.90
N LYS A 273 1.32 -19.36 -23.54
CA LYS A 273 1.62 -17.99 -23.91
C LYS A 273 2.45 -17.28 -22.85
N GLN A 274 3.25 -16.32 -23.31
CA GLN A 274 4.06 -15.43 -22.48
C GLN A 274 3.52 -14.00 -22.60
N TYR A 275 3.75 -13.20 -21.56
CA TYR A 275 3.16 -11.89 -21.40
C TYR A 275 4.15 -10.86 -20.85
N LEU A 276 3.91 -9.60 -21.19
CA LEU A 276 4.46 -8.46 -20.50
C LEU A 276 3.29 -7.66 -19.93
N THR A 277 3.36 -7.34 -18.64
CA THR A 277 2.46 -6.37 -18.02
C THR A 277 3.22 -5.10 -17.68
N ILE A 278 2.67 -3.94 -18.06
CA ILE A 278 3.05 -2.68 -17.43
C ILE A 278 1.94 -2.36 -16.43
N VAL A 279 2.29 -2.43 -15.14
CA VAL A 279 1.41 -2.04 -14.04
C VAL A 279 1.45 -0.53 -13.92
N ALA A 280 0.30 0.11 -13.83
CA ALA A 280 0.18 1.50 -13.42
C ALA A 280 -0.40 1.55 -12.02
N ALA A 281 0.25 2.24 -11.08
CA ALA A 281 -0.22 2.42 -9.72
C ALA A 281 -0.41 3.90 -9.40
N VAL A 282 -1.54 4.26 -8.81
CA VAL A 282 -1.85 5.64 -8.39
C VAL A 282 -1.58 5.77 -6.90
N ASN A 283 -0.63 6.65 -6.55
CA ASN A 283 -0.11 6.73 -5.17
C ASN A 283 -0.78 7.80 -4.28
N HIS A 284 -1.45 8.78 -4.89
CA HIS A 284 -2.11 9.88 -4.18
C HIS A 284 -3.58 9.95 -4.59
N ASN A 285 -4.36 8.94 -4.20
CA ASN A 285 -5.79 8.92 -4.46
C ASN A 285 -6.49 9.96 -3.57
N PHE A 286 -7.50 10.64 -4.12
CA PHE A 286 -8.35 11.54 -3.37
C PHE A 286 -9.41 10.78 -2.57
N SER A 287 -9.88 9.63 -3.07
CA SER A 287 -10.82 8.78 -2.34
C SER A 287 -10.29 8.42 -0.94
N ARG A 288 -11.19 8.36 0.04
CA ARG A 288 -10.89 8.01 1.45
C ARG A 288 -11.86 6.97 1.95
N GLY A 289 -11.33 5.82 2.34
CA GLY A 289 -12.12 4.71 2.85
C GLY A 289 -12.26 4.70 4.38
N THR A 290 -12.91 3.64 4.85
CA THR A 290 -13.08 3.29 6.26
C THR A 290 -12.78 1.81 6.51
N ILE A 291 -12.30 1.49 7.71
CA ILE A 291 -12.13 0.12 8.20
C ILE A 291 -12.67 0.08 9.62
N HIS A 292 -13.78 -0.65 9.82
CA HIS A 292 -14.46 -0.75 11.10
C HIS A 292 -14.78 -2.19 11.46
N THR A 293 -14.73 -2.47 12.74
CA THR A 293 -15.10 -3.76 13.31
C THR A 293 -16.57 -4.05 13.04
N ALA A 294 -16.85 -5.20 12.42
CA ALA A 294 -18.22 -5.60 12.05
C ALA A 294 -18.96 -6.35 13.18
N SER A 295 -18.25 -6.92 14.15
CA SER A 295 -18.83 -7.65 15.28
C SER A 295 -17.88 -7.68 16.49
N SER A 296 -18.37 -8.10 17.66
CA SER A 296 -17.52 -8.29 18.84
C SER A 296 -16.69 -9.59 18.82
N ASP A 297 -16.82 -10.42 17.77
CA ASP A 297 -15.91 -11.55 17.56
C ASP A 297 -14.55 -11.02 17.06
N PRO A 298 -13.47 -11.16 17.84
CA PRO A 298 -12.14 -10.69 17.45
C PRO A 298 -11.58 -11.40 16.21
N LEU A 299 -12.07 -12.60 15.89
CA LEU A 299 -11.62 -13.39 14.76
C LEU A 299 -12.35 -13.05 13.46
N ALA A 300 -13.49 -12.34 13.55
CA ALA A 300 -14.18 -11.84 12.36
C ALA A 300 -13.34 -10.72 11.71
N ASP A 301 -13.27 -10.70 10.39
CA ASP A 301 -12.63 -9.59 9.68
C ASP A 301 -13.44 -8.29 9.86
N PRO A 302 -12.77 -7.13 9.94
CA PRO A 302 -13.47 -5.87 9.93
C PRO A 302 -14.14 -5.64 8.56
N GLU A 303 -15.18 -4.82 8.54
CA GLU A 303 -15.67 -4.22 7.31
C GLU A 303 -14.58 -3.30 6.75
N MET A 304 -14.29 -3.43 5.45
CA MET A 304 -13.30 -2.64 4.74
C MET A 304 -13.98 -2.02 3.52
N ASP A 305 -14.23 -0.72 3.57
CA ASP A 305 -14.77 0.02 2.43
C ASP A 305 -13.76 1.08 1.99
N PRO A 306 -12.98 0.84 0.92
CA PRO A 306 -11.97 1.78 0.48
C PRO A 306 -12.54 3.01 -0.23
N HIS A 307 -13.86 3.06 -0.51
CA HIS A 307 -14.53 4.10 -1.29
C HIS A 307 -13.85 4.39 -2.64
N TYR A 308 -13.33 3.37 -3.31
CA TYR A 308 -12.63 3.55 -4.57
C TYR A 308 -13.46 4.34 -5.59
N PHE A 309 -12.83 5.34 -6.19
CA PHE A 309 -13.43 6.21 -7.20
C PHE A 309 -14.58 7.09 -6.69
N GLU A 310 -14.69 7.36 -5.38
CA GLU A 310 -15.55 8.44 -4.86
C GLU A 310 -15.16 9.79 -5.49
N HIS A 311 -13.86 9.96 -5.75
CA HIS A 311 -13.31 11.08 -6.50
C HIS A 311 -12.97 10.65 -7.94
N ASP A 312 -13.57 11.35 -8.92
CA ASP A 312 -13.47 10.96 -10.33
C ASP A 312 -12.05 11.09 -10.91
N ILE A 313 -11.24 12.00 -10.35
CA ILE A 313 -9.85 12.18 -10.75
C ILE A 313 -9.02 10.89 -10.59
N ASP A 314 -9.33 10.05 -9.59
CA ASP A 314 -8.63 8.79 -9.36
C ASP A 314 -8.83 7.85 -10.56
N ARG A 315 -10.08 7.76 -11.07
CA ARG A 315 -10.41 6.97 -12.26
C ARG A 315 -9.84 7.59 -13.54
N GLN A 316 -9.93 8.90 -13.70
CA GLN A 316 -9.41 9.60 -14.88
C GLN A 316 -7.87 9.48 -14.98
N THR A 317 -7.18 9.40 -13.85
CA THR A 317 -5.74 9.15 -13.78
C THR A 317 -5.38 7.78 -14.38
N PHE A 318 -6.14 6.73 -14.06
CA PHE A 318 -5.96 5.42 -14.69
C PHE A 318 -6.24 5.44 -16.20
N VAL A 319 -7.29 6.14 -16.67
CA VAL A 319 -7.57 6.28 -18.10
C VAL A 319 -6.36 6.88 -18.82
N ALA A 320 -5.81 7.97 -18.27
CA ALA A 320 -4.63 8.64 -18.81
C ALA A 320 -3.38 7.74 -18.81
N LEU A 321 -3.16 6.97 -17.74
CA LEU A 321 -2.04 6.03 -17.62
C LEU A 321 -2.15 4.89 -18.65
N ILE A 322 -3.32 4.28 -18.82
CA ILE A 322 -3.51 3.20 -19.81
C ILE A 322 -3.22 3.73 -21.22
N GLN A 323 -3.71 4.94 -21.54
CA GLN A 323 -3.42 5.56 -22.84
C GLN A 323 -1.94 5.85 -23.04
N TYR A 324 -1.24 6.27 -21.98
CA TYR A 324 0.21 6.46 -22.03
C TYR A 324 0.95 5.15 -22.23
N ILE A 325 0.61 4.11 -21.48
CA ILE A 325 1.20 2.78 -21.60
C ILE A 325 1.02 2.23 -23.02
N ARG A 326 -0.15 2.41 -23.65
CA ARG A 326 -0.36 2.04 -25.05
C ARG A 326 0.60 2.73 -26.03
N ARG A 327 0.97 3.99 -25.77
CA ARG A 327 1.99 4.70 -26.58
C ARG A 327 3.38 4.14 -26.33
N VAL A 328 3.70 3.80 -25.07
CA VAL A 328 4.96 3.16 -24.70
C VAL A 328 5.11 1.82 -25.41
N THR A 329 4.10 0.95 -25.38
CA THR A 329 4.18 -0.38 -26.01
C THR A 329 4.16 -0.36 -27.53
N GLN A 330 3.72 0.75 -28.14
CA GLN A 330 3.82 1.00 -29.58
C GLN A 330 5.21 1.52 -30.00
N THR A 331 6.10 1.81 -29.05
CA THR A 331 7.45 2.34 -29.31
C THR A 331 8.53 1.27 -29.19
N ALA A 332 9.41 1.17 -30.19
CA ALA A 332 10.49 0.20 -30.20
C ALA A 332 11.53 0.51 -29.10
N PRO A 333 12.12 -0.51 -28.43
CA PRO A 333 12.07 -1.93 -28.79
C PRO A 333 10.83 -2.73 -28.35
N LEU A 334 9.97 -2.24 -27.45
CA LEU A 334 8.78 -2.99 -27.00
C LEU A 334 7.87 -3.43 -28.17
N SER A 335 7.57 -2.53 -29.11
CA SER A 335 6.68 -2.87 -30.24
C SER A 335 7.23 -3.93 -31.19
N ASP A 336 8.53 -4.21 -31.16
CA ASP A 336 9.15 -5.21 -32.01
C ASP A 336 8.73 -6.63 -31.59
N PHE A 337 8.42 -6.86 -30.31
CA PHE A 337 8.11 -8.20 -29.78
C PHE A 337 6.79 -8.30 -29.00
N LEU A 338 6.08 -7.21 -28.73
CA LEU A 338 4.74 -7.26 -28.14
C LEU A 338 3.66 -7.50 -29.22
N GLY A 339 2.75 -8.41 -28.91
CA GLY A 339 1.59 -8.79 -29.71
C GLY A 339 0.32 -8.06 -29.26
N VAL A 340 -0.77 -8.81 -29.15
CA VAL A 340 -2.12 -8.27 -28.86
C VAL A 340 -2.22 -7.87 -27.38
N GLU A 341 -2.87 -6.73 -27.12
CA GLU A 341 -3.27 -6.32 -25.77
C GLU A 341 -4.38 -7.24 -25.25
N LEU A 342 -4.15 -7.91 -24.13
CA LEU A 342 -5.12 -8.78 -23.49
C LEU A 342 -6.06 -8.00 -22.57
N ASN A 343 -5.49 -7.27 -21.61
CA ASN A 343 -6.20 -6.44 -20.63
C ASN A 343 -5.65 -5.01 -20.69
N PRO A 344 -6.51 -3.96 -20.76
CA PRO A 344 -7.96 -4.01 -20.93
C PRO A 344 -8.43 -4.60 -22.25
N GLY A 345 -7.58 -4.55 -23.28
CA GLY A 345 -7.87 -5.10 -24.59
C GLY A 345 -8.20 -4.01 -25.62
N PRO A 346 -8.06 -4.32 -26.92
CA PRO A 346 -8.22 -3.36 -28.00
C PRO A 346 -9.64 -2.79 -28.12
N GLU A 347 -10.66 -3.49 -27.59
CA GLU A 347 -12.05 -3.05 -27.60
C GLU A 347 -12.32 -1.83 -26.69
N CYS A 348 -11.47 -1.61 -25.69
CA CYS A 348 -11.52 -0.46 -24.80
C CYS A 348 -10.79 0.73 -25.45
N ASP A 349 -11.30 1.23 -26.57
CA ASP A 349 -10.68 2.22 -27.45
C ASP A 349 -11.05 3.68 -27.16
N THR A 350 -12.00 3.93 -26.25
CA THR A 350 -12.38 5.29 -25.81
C THR A 350 -12.18 5.48 -24.31
N ASP A 351 -12.07 6.74 -23.87
CA ASP A 351 -11.99 7.10 -22.44
C ASP A 351 -13.15 6.52 -21.64
N GLU A 352 -14.37 6.55 -22.19
CA GLU A 352 -15.58 6.05 -21.53
C GLU A 352 -15.53 4.53 -21.34
N LYS A 353 -15.06 3.80 -22.36
CA LYS A 353 -14.90 2.34 -22.27
C LYS A 353 -13.79 1.96 -21.30
N LEU A 354 -12.69 2.70 -21.27
CA LEU A 354 -11.62 2.52 -20.29
C LEU A 354 -12.13 2.80 -18.87
N ALA A 355 -12.83 3.92 -18.67
CA ALA A 355 -13.43 4.28 -17.38
C ALA A 355 -14.40 3.21 -16.87
N ALA A 356 -15.24 2.65 -17.75
CA ALA A 356 -16.16 1.56 -17.40
C ALA A 356 -15.44 0.25 -17.08
N TRP A 357 -14.26 0.01 -17.66
CA TRP A 357 -13.48 -1.21 -17.44
C TRP A 357 -12.62 -1.16 -16.17
N ILE A 358 -12.15 0.01 -15.75
CA ILE A 358 -11.23 0.17 -14.61
C ILE A 358 -11.68 -0.55 -13.33
N PRO A 359 -12.95 -0.49 -12.89
CA PRO A 359 -13.36 -1.14 -11.63
C PRO A 359 -13.13 -2.66 -11.58
N GLN A 360 -13.21 -3.36 -12.72
CA GLN A 360 -12.97 -4.81 -12.79
C GLN A 360 -11.51 -5.19 -13.04
N GLY A 361 -10.69 -4.24 -13.49
CA GLY A 361 -9.27 -4.46 -13.78
C GLY A 361 -8.31 -3.95 -12.70
N SER A 362 -8.80 -3.15 -11.75
CA SER A 362 -7.99 -2.52 -10.70
C SER A 362 -8.05 -3.26 -9.37
N GLY A 363 -7.01 -3.07 -8.55
CA GLY A 363 -6.91 -3.68 -7.23
C GLY A 363 -6.01 -2.89 -6.28
N SER A 364 -5.93 -3.36 -5.04
CA SER A 364 -5.01 -2.83 -4.02
C SER A 364 -3.58 -3.31 -4.29
N THR A 365 -2.59 -2.45 -4.08
CA THR A 365 -1.16 -2.84 -4.05
C THR A 365 -0.70 -3.32 -2.68
N TYR A 366 -1.62 -3.50 -1.74
CA TYR A 366 -1.38 -3.89 -0.35
C TYR A 366 -0.60 -2.82 0.44
N HIS A 367 -0.82 -1.54 0.13
CA HIS A 367 -0.20 -0.41 0.82
C HIS A 367 -1.19 0.34 1.74
N THR A 368 -2.27 -0.31 2.17
CA THR A 368 -3.30 0.33 2.99
C THR A 368 -2.73 1.10 4.18
N ALA A 369 -3.14 2.35 4.35
CA ALA A 369 -2.59 3.30 5.32
C ALA A 369 -3.69 4.19 5.93
N GLY A 370 -3.34 4.95 6.97
CA GLY A 370 -4.14 6.09 7.46
C GLY A 370 -5.26 5.78 8.45
N SER A 371 -5.60 4.50 8.67
CA SER A 371 -6.71 4.09 9.55
C SER A 371 -6.58 4.50 11.03
N LEU A 372 -5.39 4.96 11.47
CA LEU A 372 -5.11 5.49 12.81
C LEU A 372 -4.22 6.74 12.73
N SER A 373 -4.57 7.65 11.83
CA SER A 373 -3.78 8.81 11.42
C SER A 373 -3.11 9.59 12.57
N MET A 374 -1.80 9.83 12.43
CA MET A 374 -1.02 10.73 13.27
C MET A 374 -1.30 12.18 12.88
N LEU A 375 -2.33 12.76 13.52
CA LEU A 375 -2.79 14.13 13.36
C LEU A 375 -3.12 14.73 14.74
N PRO A 376 -3.26 16.05 14.86
CA PRO A 376 -3.88 16.65 16.05
C PRO A 376 -5.27 16.07 16.28
N ARG A 377 -5.66 15.90 17.55
CA ARG A 377 -6.95 15.29 17.92
C ARG A 377 -8.14 16.04 17.33
N GLU A 378 -8.09 17.37 17.37
CA GLU A 378 -9.10 18.28 16.80
C GLU A 378 -9.19 18.21 15.27
N LYS A 379 -8.18 17.63 14.61
CA LYS A 379 -8.16 17.34 13.18
C LYS A 379 -8.52 15.89 12.87
N ASN A 380 -9.21 15.23 13.78
CA ASN A 380 -9.62 13.83 13.69
C ASN A 380 -8.44 12.82 13.77
N GLY A 381 -7.35 13.19 14.45
CA GLY A 381 -6.21 12.31 14.67
C GLY A 381 -6.42 11.28 15.77
N VAL A 382 -5.68 10.16 15.67
CA VAL A 382 -5.74 9.04 16.62
C VAL A 382 -4.51 8.97 17.53
N VAL A 383 -3.33 9.25 16.97
CA VAL A 383 -2.08 9.27 17.73
C VAL A 383 -1.39 10.64 17.68
N ASP A 384 -0.69 10.99 18.76
CA ASP A 384 0.18 12.16 18.81
C ASP A 384 1.54 11.91 18.14
N THR A 385 2.42 12.91 18.11
CA THR A 385 3.77 12.81 17.52
C THR A 385 4.72 11.88 18.28
N SER A 386 4.34 11.44 19.48
CA SER A 386 5.01 10.37 20.21
C SER A 386 4.39 8.99 19.90
N LEU A 387 3.47 8.90 18.95
CA LEU A 387 2.75 7.69 18.55
C LEU A 387 1.76 7.18 19.60
N LYS A 388 1.48 7.98 20.64
CA LYS A 388 0.57 7.59 21.73
C LYS A 388 -0.88 7.87 21.33
N VAL A 389 -1.75 6.89 21.57
CA VAL A 389 -3.19 7.01 21.30
C VAL A 389 -3.82 8.03 22.24
N TYR A 390 -4.53 9.02 21.69
CA TYR A 390 -5.19 10.05 22.49
C TYR A 390 -6.18 9.44 23.51
N GLY A 391 -6.20 10.02 24.72
CA GLY A 391 -7.04 9.52 25.82
C GLY A 391 -6.47 8.28 26.52
N THR A 392 -5.23 7.89 26.21
CA THR A 392 -4.55 6.74 26.82
C THR A 392 -3.19 7.14 27.39
N LYS A 393 -2.76 6.46 28.45
CA LYS A 393 -1.49 6.74 29.13
C LYS A 393 -0.29 6.06 28.47
N ASN A 394 -0.49 4.87 27.88
CA ASN A 394 0.58 3.93 27.56
C ASN A 394 0.24 2.97 26.41
N ILE A 395 -0.67 3.37 25.51
CA ILE A 395 -0.95 2.63 24.26
C ILE A 395 -0.34 3.43 23.12
N ARG A 396 0.47 2.78 22.29
CA ARG A 396 1.01 3.37 21.04
C ARG A 396 0.63 2.55 19.84
N VAL A 397 0.68 3.16 18.67
CA VAL A 397 0.49 2.50 17.36
C VAL A 397 1.75 2.70 16.53
N VAL A 398 2.30 1.60 16.02
CA VAL A 398 3.56 1.58 15.25
C VAL A 398 3.38 0.66 14.05
N ASP A 399 2.73 1.17 13.01
CA ASP A 399 2.59 0.53 11.70
C ASP A 399 2.11 1.57 10.67
N LEU A 400 1.75 1.14 9.46
CA LEU A 400 1.36 2.04 8.36
C LEU A 400 0.01 2.77 8.62
N SER A 401 -0.79 2.35 9.60
CA SER A 401 -2.06 3.01 9.96
C SER A 401 -1.88 4.47 10.39
N ILE A 402 -0.71 4.83 10.93
CA ILE A 402 -0.47 6.18 11.46
C ILE A 402 -0.18 7.21 10.37
N VAL A 403 0.11 6.77 9.13
CA VAL A 403 0.50 7.67 8.04
C VAL A 403 -0.70 8.53 7.63
N PRO A 404 -0.70 9.85 7.90
CA PRO A 404 -1.90 10.66 7.72
C PRO A 404 -2.19 10.94 6.24
N LEU A 405 -1.16 11.04 5.41
CA LEU A 405 -1.26 11.24 3.97
C LEU A 405 -0.31 10.28 3.26
N HIS A 406 -0.82 9.49 2.33
CA HIS A 406 -0.04 8.50 1.61
C HIS A 406 1.08 9.15 0.77
N PHE A 407 2.20 8.45 0.61
CA PHE A 407 3.40 8.89 -0.11
C PHE A 407 3.64 8.05 -1.38
N ALA A 408 4.33 8.61 -2.37
CA ALA A 408 4.68 7.94 -3.62
C ALA A 408 5.91 7.02 -3.47
N ALA A 409 5.73 5.85 -2.84
CA ALA A 409 6.69 4.75 -2.81
C ALA A 409 6.02 3.45 -2.31
N HIS A 410 6.66 2.31 -2.52
CA HIS A 410 6.34 1.08 -1.80
C HIS A 410 6.54 1.28 -0.29
N SER A 411 5.61 0.78 0.53
CA SER A 411 5.52 1.20 1.93
C SER A 411 6.55 0.57 2.87
N GLN A 412 7.20 -0.53 2.46
CA GLN A 412 8.05 -1.33 3.34
C GLN A 412 9.18 -0.53 4.00
N ALA A 413 9.94 0.25 3.23
CA ALA A 413 11.04 1.06 3.77
C ALA A 413 10.54 2.10 4.78
N THR A 414 9.39 2.71 4.50
CA THR A 414 8.74 3.67 5.42
C THR A 414 8.28 2.99 6.70
N VAL A 415 7.75 1.77 6.65
CA VAL A 415 7.36 1.03 7.85
C VAL A 415 8.57 0.72 8.73
N TYR A 416 9.73 0.36 8.15
CA TYR A 416 10.96 0.23 8.93
C TYR A 416 11.40 1.56 9.54
N ALA A 417 11.33 2.67 8.79
CA ALA A 417 11.66 4.00 9.32
C ALA A 417 10.75 4.42 10.49
N ILE A 418 9.44 4.15 10.38
CA ILE A 418 8.46 4.36 11.46
C ILE A 418 8.85 3.52 12.69
N ALA A 419 9.18 2.23 12.49
CA ALA A 419 9.53 1.34 13.58
C ALA A 419 10.83 1.75 14.30
N GLU A 420 11.86 2.17 13.56
CA GLU A 420 13.11 2.68 14.13
C GLU A 420 12.88 3.97 14.92
N GLN A 421 12.13 4.92 14.36
CA GLN A 421 11.79 6.16 15.07
C GLN A 421 10.94 5.89 16.31
N ALA A 422 10.01 4.94 16.25
CA ALA A 422 9.23 4.52 17.40
C ALA A 422 10.11 3.91 18.50
N ALA A 423 11.10 3.08 18.13
CA ALA A 423 12.05 2.51 19.08
C ALA A 423 12.86 3.61 19.79
N ASP A 424 13.27 4.67 19.09
CA ASP A 424 13.92 5.82 19.73
C ASP A 424 13.01 6.58 20.68
N ILE A 425 11.75 6.84 20.30
CA ILE A 425 10.75 7.49 21.14
C ILE A 425 10.52 6.67 22.42
N ILE A 426 10.33 5.36 22.30
CA ILE A 426 10.08 4.45 23.43
C ILE A 426 11.30 4.35 24.36
N ARG A 427 12.52 4.43 23.82
CA ARG A 427 13.76 4.48 24.60
C ARG A 427 14.01 5.84 25.26
N GLY A 428 13.30 6.89 24.85
CA GLY A 428 13.53 8.26 25.29
C GLY A 428 14.81 8.89 24.70
N VAL A 429 15.21 8.47 23.50
CA VAL A 429 16.40 8.98 22.79
C VAL A 429 16.06 10.19 21.90
N SER A 430 14.81 10.30 21.44
CA SER A 430 14.33 11.41 20.61
C SER A 430 13.59 12.47 21.45
N VAL A 431 13.89 13.75 21.18
CA VAL A 431 13.21 14.95 21.72
C VAL A 431 12.49 15.66 20.59
#